data_AF-A0A938ARW9-F1
#
_entry.id   AF-A0A938ARW9-F1
#
_cell.length_a   1.000
_cell.length_b   1.000
_cell.length_c   1.000
_cell.angle_alpha   90.00
_cell.angle_beta   90.00
_cell.angle_gamma   90.00
#
_symmetry.space_group_name_H-M   'P 1'
#
loop_
_entity.id
_entity.type
_entity.pdbx_description
1 polymer ?
#
loop_
_entity_poly.entity_id
_entity_poly.type
_entity_poly.pdbx_seq_one_letter_code
_entity_poly.pdbx_strand_id
1 'polypeptide(L)'
;MISRILADGDMNHLVRLAIAEGLSPIKAVQMATINPAEYFHFRDIGAVAPGYIADLIVVDDFQNFNVELVIKRGRIVAERGRPLFRLESADFAVALNTVQVQPLNAHSFRLAGKPGKVRVIGLVPNQVVTRHLWEEAPLRDGELVSDTARDILKIAVVERHASSSPTRRGTS
;
A
#
# COMPACT_ATOMS: atom_id res chain seq x y z
N MET A 1 -4.40 3.97 7.90
CA MET A 1 -3.62 2.75 7.62
C MET A 1 -2.63 2.46 8.75
N ILE A 2 -1.72 3.39 9.10
CA ILE A 2 -0.78 3.24 10.23
C ILE A 2 -1.50 3.09 11.59
N SER A 3 -2.58 3.82 11.81
CA SER A 3 -3.42 3.70 13.02
C SER A 3 -4.03 2.33 13.22
N ARG A 4 -4.34 1.60 12.13
CA ARG A 4 -4.94 0.27 12.17
C ARG A 4 -3.91 -0.81 12.52
N ILE A 5 -2.69 -0.69 11.98
CA ILE A 5 -1.58 -1.60 12.33
C ILE A 5 -1.22 -1.45 13.82
N LEU A 6 -1.21 -0.22 14.34
CA LEU A 6 -0.91 0.04 15.75
C LEU A 6 -2.01 -0.47 16.71
N ALA A 7 -3.27 -0.38 16.31
CA ALA A 7 -4.40 -0.78 17.15
C ALA A 7 -4.69 -2.29 17.08
N ASP A 8 -4.68 -2.85 15.87
CA ASP A 8 -5.16 -4.20 15.62
C ASP A 8 -4.02 -5.20 15.44
N GLY A 9 -2.83 -4.75 15.05
CA GLY A 9 -1.76 -5.61 14.55
C GLY A 9 -1.93 -5.96 13.06
N ASP A 10 -0.90 -6.58 12.47
CA ASP A 10 -0.88 -6.93 11.04
C ASP A 10 -1.39 -8.37 10.82
N MET A 11 -0.50 -9.34 10.58
CA MET A 11 -0.87 -10.73 10.34
C MET A 11 -1.66 -11.38 11.48
N ASN A 12 -1.34 -11.07 12.74
CA ASN A 12 -2.08 -11.61 13.89
C ASN A 12 -3.54 -11.15 13.91
N HIS A 13 -3.83 -9.93 13.45
CA HIS A 13 -5.21 -9.46 13.31
C HIS A 13 -5.98 -10.26 12.27
N LEU A 14 -5.35 -10.54 11.12
CA LEU A 14 -5.98 -11.31 10.05
C LEU A 14 -6.28 -12.76 10.50
N VAL A 15 -5.40 -13.37 11.28
CA VAL A 15 -5.64 -14.70 11.87
C VAL A 15 -6.84 -14.66 12.82
N ARG A 16 -6.89 -13.69 13.75
CA ARG A 16 -8.03 -13.53 14.66
C ARG A 16 -9.34 -13.25 13.94
N LEU A 17 -9.30 -12.40 12.92
CA LEU A 17 -10.47 -12.08 12.10
C LEU A 17 -10.99 -13.33 11.38
N ALA A 18 -10.11 -14.12 10.75
CA ALA A 18 -10.52 -15.35 10.07
C ALA A 18 -11.18 -16.35 11.04
N ILE A 19 -10.65 -16.45 12.27
CA ILE A 19 -11.21 -17.32 13.32
C ILE A 19 -12.58 -16.80 13.78
N ALA A 20 -12.72 -15.49 13.98
CA ALA A 20 -13.98 -14.86 14.35
C ALA A 20 -15.08 -15.05 13.28
N GLU A 21 -14.70 -15.08 12.01
CA GLU A 21 -15.59 -15.39 10.87
C GLU A 21 -15.87 -16.91 10.70
N GLY A 22 -15.42 -17.75 11.64
CA GLY A 22 -15.76 -19.17 11.71
C GLY A 22 -14.74 -20.12 11.08
N LEU A 23 -13.56 -19.65 10.66
CA LEU A 23 -12.49 -20.53 10.22
C LEU A 23 -11.90 -21.30 11.41
N SER A 24 -11.59 -22.59 11.20
CA SER A 24 -10.86 -23.37 12.22
C SER A 24 -9.52 -22.69 12.56
N PRO A 25 -9.17 -22.52 13.84
CA PRO A 25 -7.91 -21.88 14.23
C PRO A 25 -6.67 -22.53 13.62
N ILE A 26 -6.64 -23.85 13.53
CA ILE A 26 -5.52 -24.57 12.92
C ILE A 26 -5.38 -24.21 11.44
N LYS A 27 -6.50 -24.12 10.70
CA LYS A 27 -6.49 -23.70 9.29
C LYS A 27 -6.04 -22.25 9.13
N ALA A 28 -6.50 -21.36 10.02
CA ALA A 28 -6.07 -19.96 10.01
C ALA A 28 -4.55 -19.83 10.22
N VAL A 29 -3.98 -20.59 11.15
CA VAL A 29 -2.52 -20.65 11.37
C VAL A 29 -1.81 -21.22 10.13
N GLN A 30 -2.28 -22.33 9.57
CA GLN A 30 -1.68 -22.92 8.37
C GLN A 30 -1.65 -21.93 7.18
N MET A 31 -2.73 -21.17 6.98
CA MET A 31 -2.80 -20.14 5.95
C MET A 31 -1.81 -18.99 6.17
N ALA A 32 -1.39 -18.74 7.41
CA ALA A 32 -0.40 -17.73 7.75
C ALA A 32 1.04 -18.28 7.86
N THR A 33 1.25 -19.59 7.88
CA THR A 33 2.57 -20.21 8.09
C THR A 33 2.99 -21.16 6.95
N ILE A 34 2.50 -22.39 6.93
CA ILE A 34 3.00 -23.44 6.03
C ILE A 34 2.54 -23.24 4.59
N ASN A 35 1.31 -22.76 4.38
CA ASN A 35 0.78 -22.54 3.03
C ASN A 35 1.60 -21.51 2.23
N PRO A 36 1.92 -20.30 2.76
CA PRO A 36 2.79 -19.37 2.05
C PRO A 36 4.22 -19.91 1.93
N ALA A 37 4.74 -20.64 2.94
CA ALA A 37 6.07 -21.26 2.84
C ALA A 37 6.15 -22.26 1.69
N GLU A 38 5.16 -23.13 1.53
CA GLU A 38 5.06 -24.08 0.42
C GLU A 38 4.90 -23.37 -0.93
N TYR A 39 4.02 -22.38 -1.00
CA TYR A 39 3.78 -21.59 -2.20
C TYR A 39 5.05 -20.89 -2.71
N PHE A 40 5.85 -20.32 -1.81
CA PHE A 40 7.12 -19.67 -2.14
C PHE A 40 8.34 -20.62 -2.11
N HIS A 41 8.12 -21.91 -1.89
CA HIS A 41 9.16 -22.95 -1.81
C HIS A 41 10.24 -22.71 -0.74
N PHE A 42 9.87 -22.09 0.37
CA PHE A 42 10.72 -22.02 1.55
C PHE A 42 10.69 -23.36 2.29
N ARG A 43 11.83 -24.04 2.33
CA ARG A 43 11.91 -25.45 2.76
C ARG A 43 12.08 -25.63 4.27
N ASP A 44 12.46 -24.57 4.96
CA ASP A 44 12.93 -24.59 6.35
C ASP A 44 12.12 -23.66 7.26
N ILE A 45 10.95 -23.15 6.84
CA ILE A 45 10.08 -22.29 7.65
C ILE A 45 8.60 -22.71 7.56
N GLY A 46 7.77 -22.15 8.43
CA GLY A 46 6.31 -22.29 8.38
C GLY A 46 5.72 -23.49 9.14
N ALA A 47 6.57 -24.36 9.69
CA ALA A 47 6.16 -25.51 10.51
C ALA A 47 7.07 -25.72 11.72
N VAL A 48 6.56 -26.45 12.72
CA VAL A 48 7.31 -26.89 13.90
C VAL A 48 7.75 -28.34 13.68
N ALA A 49 8.95 -28.52 13.13
CA ALA A 49 9.52 -29.85 12.85
C ALA A 49 11.06 -29.81 12.87
N PRO A 50 11.74 -30.96 13.09
CA PRO A 50 13.19 -31.04 12.96
C PRO A 50 13.69 -30.56 11.60
N GLY A 51 14.76 -29.76 11.59
CA GLY A 51 15.33 -29.18 10.37
C GLY A 51 14.72 -27.83 9.95
N TYR A 52 13.65 -27.38 10.61
CA TYR A 52 13.07 -26.05 10.39
C TYR A 52 13.72 -25.01 11.29
N ILE A 53 13.75 -23.77 10.82
CA ILE A 53 14.15 -22.61 11.60
C ILE A 53 13.15 -22.44 12.75
N ALA A 54 13.69 -22.27 13.95
CA ALA A 54 12.92 -21.98 15.17
C ALA A 54 12.40 -20.52 15.18
N ASP A 55 11.53 -20.22 14.23
CA ASP A 55 10.71 -19.01 14.18
C ASP A 55 9.32 -19.38 14.69
N LEU A 56 9.08 -19.09 15.97
CA LEU A 56 7.92 -19.59 16.72
C LEU A 56 7.22 -18.45 17.45
N ILE A 57 5.93 -18.61 17.64
CA ILE A 57 5.14 -17.79 18.56
C ILE A 57 4.46 -18.69 19.58
N VAL A 58 4.36 -18.22 20.82
CA VAL A 58 3.52 -18.83 21.86
C VAL A 58 2.33 -17.92 22.06
N VAL A 59 1.14 -18.51 22.03
CA VAL A 59 -0.12 -17.81 22.23
C VAL A 59 -0.85 -18.39 23.44
N ASP A 60 -1.66 -17.57 24.10
CA ASP A 60 -2.48 -17.98 25.25
C ASP A 60 -3.53 -19.03 24.87
N ASP A 61 -4.22 -18.79 23.76
CA ASP A 61 -5.23 -19.69 23.22
C ASP A 61 -5.44 -19.46 21.71
N PHE A 62 -6.17 -20.39 21.09
CA PHE A 62 -6.44 -20.37 19.64
C PHE A 62 -7.66 -19.53 19.25
N GLN A 63 -8.40 -18.92 20.18
CA GLN A 63 -9.52 -18.02 19.91
C GLN A 63 -9.08 -16.56 19.91
N ASN A 64 -8.46 -16.12 21.01
CA ASN A 64 -7.95 -14.77 21.21
C ASN A 64 -6.58 -14.57 20.57
N PHE A 65 -5.77 -15.62 20.43
CA PHE A 65 -4.49 -15.59 19.72
C PHE A 65 -3.56 -14.46 20.22
N ASN A 66 -3.50 -14.24 21.53
CA ASN A 66 -2.64 -13.21 22.11
C ASN A 66 -1.22 -13.76 22.19
N VAL A 67 -0.26 -13.04 21.59
CA VAL A 67 1.13 -13.49 21.54
C VAL A 67 1.84 -13.19 22.86
N GLU A 68 2.22 -14.26 23.57
CA GLU A 68 2.96 -14.20 24.82
C GLU A 68 4.47 -14.20 24.61
N LEU A 69 4.96 -14.93 23.60
CA LEU A 69 6.38 -15.09 23.33
C LEU A 69 6.63 -15.12 21.83
N VAL A 70 7.69 -14.46 21.38
CA VAL A 70 8.18 -14.56 20.00
C VAL A 70 9.62 -15.05 20.02
N ILE A 71 9.87 -16.15 19.31
CA ILE A 71 11.18 -16.74 19.11
C ILE A 71 11.55 -16.56 17.64
N LYS A 72 12.73 -16.01 17.37
CA LYS A 72 13.29 -15.87 16.03
C LYS A 72 14.63 -16.59 15.98
N ARG A 73 14.80 -17.54 15.06
CA ARG A 73 16.02 -18.36 14.91
C ARG A 73 16.50 -18.94 16.25
N GLY A 74 15.56 -19.43 17.07
CA GLY A 74 15.85 -20.04 18.37
C GLY A 74 16.16 -19.06 19.51
N ARG A 75 16.03 -17.74 19.30
CA ARG A 75 16.22 -16.72 20.35
C ARG A 75 14.91 -16.03 20.67
N ILE A 76 14.63 -15.81 21.95
CA ILE A 76 13.49 -15.00 22.37
C ILE A 76 13.77 -13.55 21.98
N VAL A 77 12.88 -12.96 21.17
CA VAL A 77 13.00 -11.58 20.67
C VAL A 77 11.88 -10.67 21.15
N ALA A 78 10.77 -11.21 21.64
CA ALA A 78 9.73 -10.43 22.30
C ALA A 78 9.01 -11.28 23.35
N GLU A 79 8.55 -10.63 24.42
CA GLU A 79 7.80 -11.26 25.50
C GLU A 79 6.67 -10.32 25.93
N ARG A 80 5.43 -10.84 26.02
CA ARG A 80 4.22 -10.12 26.44
C ARG A 80 4.05 -8.76 25.73
N GLY A 81 4.19 -8.78 24.41
CA GLY A 81 4.09 -7.59 23.55
C GLY A 81 5.27 -6.61 23.62
N ARG A 82 6.32 -6.90 24.40
CA ARG A 82 7.51 -6.05 24.50
C ARG A 82 8.67 -6.62 23.67
N PRO A 83 9.24 -5.86 22.73
CA PRO A 83 10.44 -6.30 22.03
C PRO A 83 11.63 -6.33 23.00
N LEU A 84 12.44 -7.39 22.92
CA LEU A 84 13.69 -7.56 23.66
C LEU A 84 14.92 -7.16 22.83
N PHE A 85 14.71 -6.76 21.58
CA PHE A 85 15.74 -6.21 20.71
C PHE A 85 15.64 -4.68 20.66
N ARG A 86 16.75 -4.03 20.30
CA ARG A 86 16.76 -2.62 19.96
C ARG A 86 16.67 -2.48 18.45
N LEU A 87 15.86 -1.54 18.00
CA LEU A 87 15.90 -1.09 16.62
C LEU A 87 17.10 -0.17 16.46
N GLU A 88 18.02 -0.55 15.58
CA GLU A 88 19.04 0.39 15.12
C GLU A 88 18.35 1.47 14.28
N SER A 89 18.78 2.72 14.45
CA SER A 89 18.33 3.80 13.57
C SER A 89 18.86 3.50 12.17
N ALA A 90 17.96 3.25 11.22
CA ALA A 90 18.34 3.15 9.82
C ALA A 90 18.73 4.55 9.31
N ASP A 91 19.76 4.60 8.46
CA ASP A 91 20.05 5.79 7.69
C ASP A 91 18.98 5.96 6.61
N PHE A 92 18.14 6.98 6.76
CA PHE A 92 17.08 7.32 5.82
C PHE A 92 17.51 8.38 4.81
N ALA A 93 18.79 8.78 4.74
CA ALA A 93 19.26 9.84 3.84
C ALA A 93 18.86 9.60 2.38
N VAL A 94 18.89 8.34 1.92
CA VAL A 94 18.47 7.95 0.56
C VAL A 94 16.97 8.09 0.30
N ALA A 95 16.16 8.12 1.35
CA ALA A 95 14.71 8.31 1.27
C ALA A 95 14.29 9.79 1.39
N LEU A 96 15.23 10.67 1.75
CA LEU A 96 15.03 12.12 1.78
C LEU A 96 15.22 12.72 0.38
N ASN A 97 14.65 13.91 0.14
CA ASN A 97 14.81 14.67 -1.11
C ASN A 97 14.44 13.89 -2.39
N THR A 98 13.49 12.97 -2.28
CA THR A 98 13.00 12.14 -3.40
C THR A 98 12.02 12.88 -4.31
N VAL A 99 11.56 14.07 -3.90
CA VAL A 99 10.73 14.96 -4.72
C VAL A 99 11.64 15.95 -5.44
N GLN A 100 12.05 15.58 -6.64
CA GLN A 100 12.90 16.38 -7.51
C GLN A 100 12.07 16.84 -8.71
N VAL A 101 11.41 17.98 -8.55
CA VAL A 101 10.59 18.61 -9.58
C VAL A 101 11.10 20.03 -9.83
N GLN A 102 11.03 20.48 -11.08
CA GLN A 102 11.21 21.91 -11.36
C GLN A 102 10.11 22.73 -10.67
N PRO A 103 10.35 24.01 -10.33
CA PRO A 103 9.33 24.87 -9.76
C PRO A 103 8.07 24.90 -10.62
N LEU A 104 6.95 24.46 -10.06
CA LEU A 104 5.65 24.52 -10.71
C LEU A 104 4.94 25.81 -10.29
N ASN A 105 4.20 26.41 -11.22
CA ASN A 105 3.35 27.56 -10.93
C ASN A 105 1.96 27.33 -11.58
N ALA A 106 1.03 28.27 -11.38
CA ALA A 106 -0.32 28.16 -11.93
C ALA A 106 -0.34 27.96 -13.46
N HIS A 107 0.68 28.46 -14.17
CA HIS A 107 0.78 28.28 -15.63
C HIS A 107 1.13 26.84 -16.02
N SER A 108 1.81 26.08 -15.16
CA SER A 108 2.13 24.66 -15.39
C SER A 108 0.91 23.75 -15.51
N PHE A 109 -0.26 24.21 -15.05
CA PHE A 109 -1.52 23.45 -15.02
C PHE A 109 -2.59 23.98 -16.00
N ARG A 110 -2.20 24.89 -16.90
CA ARG A 110 -3.08 25.40 -17.95
C ARG A 110 -3.26 24.36 -19.04
N LEU A 111 -4.49 24.23 -19.52
CA LEU A 111 -4.85 23.34 -20.62
C LEU A 111 -5.39 24.20 -21.75
N ALA A 112 -4.62 24.37 -22.81
CA ALA A 112 -5.09 25.08 -23.99
C ALA A 112 -6.26 24.32 -24.63
N GLY A 113 -7.33 25.03 -24.98
CA GLY A 113 -8.56 24.44 -25.48
C GLY A 113 -9.10 25.15 -26.72
N LYS A 114 -10.01 24.47 -27.40
CA LYS A 114 -10.88 25.07 -28.43
C LYS A 114 -12.34 24.76 -28.09
N PRO A 115 -13.30 25.57 -28.56
CA PRO A 115 -14.72 25.26 -28.40
C PRO A 115 -15.05 23.87 -28.95
N GLY A 116 -15.95 23.15 -28.26
CA GLY A 116 -16.41 21.82 -28.66
C GLY A 116 -16.12 20.75 -27.60
N LYS A 117 -16.34 19.49 -27.98
CA LYS A 117 -16.12 18.35 -27.11
C LYS A 117 -14.63 18.03 -26.97
N VAL A 118 -14.22 17.75 -25.74
CA VAL A 118 -12.87 17.29 -25.39
C VAL A 118 -12.95 15.88 -24.82
N ARG A 119 -11.83 15.17 -24.86
CA ARG A 119 -11.72 13.85 -24.23
C ARG A 119 -11.69 14.02 -22.72
N VAL A 120 -12.47 13.21 -22.02
CA VAL A 120 -12.50 13.16 -20.56
C VAL A 120 -12.34 11.71 -20.11
N ILE A 121 -11.47 11.50 -19.12
CA ILE A 121 -11.29 10.21 -18.47
C ILE A 121 -12.35 10.10 -17.36
N GLY A 122 -13.33 9.22 -17.56
CA GLY A 122 -14.36 8.95 -16.56
C GLY A 122 -13.88 7.92 -15.55
N LEU A 123 -13.85 8.28 -14.26
CA LEU A 123 -13.52 7.37 -13.18
C LEU A 123 -14.72 6.48 -12.83
N VAL A 124 -14.49 5.18 -12.67
CA VAL A 124 -15.49 4.26 -12.10
C VAL A 124 -15.10 4.03 -10.63
N PRO A 125 -15.98 4.36 -9.66
CA PRO A 125 -15.66 4.22 -8.25
C PRO A 125 -15.13 2.83 -7.91
N ASN A 126 -14.03 2.77 -7.16
CA ASN A 126 -13.36 1.55 -6.71
C ASN A 126 -12.84 0.62 -7.82
N GLN A 127 -12.59 1.15 -9.03
CA GLN A 127 -12.06 0.36 -10.14
C GLN A 127 -10.82 1.02 -10.75
N VAL A 128 -9.92 0.19 -11.27
CA VAL A 128 -8.75 0.61 -12.05
C VAL A 128 -9.14 0.95 -13.50
N VAL A 129 -10.25 0.38 -13.99
CA VAL A 129 -10.74 0.61 -15.35
C VAL A 129 -11.38 2.00 -15.45
N THR A 130 -11.06 2.72 -16.52
CA THR A 130 -11.59 4.05 -16.82
C THR A 130 -12.48 4.03 -18.07
N ARG A 131 -13.37 5.02 -18.18
CA ARG A 131 -14.18 5.26 -19.36
C ARG A 131 -13.54 6.35 -20.22
N HIS A 132 -13.64 6.21 -21.53
CA HIS A 132 -13.29 7.26 -22.48
C HIS A 132 -14.56 8.02 -22.89
N LEU A 133 -14.65 9.29 -22.48
CA LEU A 133 -15.82 10.14 -22.67
C LEU A 133 -15.50 11.34 -23.57
N TRP A 134 -16.54 11.91 -24.17
CA TRP A 134 -16.48 13.16 -24.94
C TRP A 134 -17.45 14.18 -24.35
N GLU A 135 -16.91 15.14 -23.61
CA GLU A 135 -17.70 16.15 -22.88
C GLU A 135 -17.36 17.56 -23.33
N GLU A 136 -18.31 18.48 -23.19
CA GLU A 136 -18.04 19.90 -23.35
C GLU A 136 -17.45 20.44 -22.03
N ALA A 137 -16.21 20.89 -22.07
CA ALA A 137 -15.57 21.57 -20.93
C ALA A 137 -15.65 23.08 -21.13
N PRO A 138 -15.89 23.87 -20.06
CA PRO A 138 -15.93 25.32 -20.17
C PRO A 138 -14.58 25.88 -20.61
N LEU A 139 -14.63 26.87 -21.51
CA LEU A 139 -13.47 27.66 -21.91
C LEU A 139 -13.51 29.04 -21.26
N ARG A 140 -12.36 29.50 -20.77
CA ARG A 140 -12.14 30.90 -20.38
C ARG A 140 -10.78 31.33 -20.90
N ASP A 141 -10.74 32.46 -21.61
CA ASP A 141 -9.52 33.03 -22.18
C ASP A 141 -8.67 32.05 -23.00
N GLY A 142 -9.34 31.13 -23.74
CA GLY A 142 -8.68 30.11 -24.57
C GLY A 142 -8.21 28.85 -23.81
N GLU A 143 -8.52 28.74 -22.52
CA GLU A 143 -8.11 27.62 -21.68
C GLU A 143 -9.32 26.80 -21.21
N LEU A 144 -9.17 25.48 -21.20
CA LEU A 144 -10.13 24.59 -20.55
C LEU A 144 -10.05 24.79 -19.04
N VAL A 145 -11.20 25.00 -18.41
CA VAL A 145 -11.33 25.14 -16.96
C VAL A 145 -12.21 24.03 -16.39
N SER A 146 -12.06 23.76 -15.09
CA SER A 146 -12.88 22.74 -14.42
C SER A 146 -14.34 23.17 -14.38
N ASP A 147 -15.24 22.19 -14.44
CA ASP A 147 -16.68 22.35 -14.19
C ASP A 147 -17.06 21.52 -12.96
N THR A 148 -17.11 22.18 -11.80
CA THR A 148 -17.42 21.51 -10.53
C THR A 148 -18.88 21.10 -10.40
N ALA A 149 -19.79 21.71 -11.17
CA ALA A 149 -21.20 21.32 -11.15
C ALA A 149 -21.44 20.00 -11.89
N ARG A 150 -20.60 19.69 -12.89
CA ARG A 150 -20.63 18.45 -13.66
C ARG A 150 -19.50 17.47 -13.30
N ASP A 151 -18.73 17.76 -12.25
CA ASP A 151 -17.59 16.96 -11.78
C ASP A 151 -16.53 16.69 -12.87
N ILE A 152 -16.25 17.69 -13.71
CA ILE A 152 -15.17 17.66 -14.70
C ILE A 152 -13.98 18.44 -14.14
N LEU A 153 -13.01 17.71 -13.58
CA LEU A 153 -11.87 18.27 -12.87
C LEU A 153 -10.55 18.02 -13.61
N LYS A 154 -9.59 18.92 -13.41
CA LYS A 154 -8.21 18.72 -13.88
C LYS A 154 -7.47 17.75 -12.96
N ILE A 155 -6.77 16.79 -13.56
CA ILE A 155 -5.77 15.98 -12.89
C ILE A 155 -4.41 16.23 -13.54
N ALA A 156 -3.37 16.39 -12.74
CA ALA A 156 -2.01 16.57 -13.21
C ALA A 156 -1.11 15.52 -12.59
N VAL A 157 -0.33 14.83 -13.43
CA VAL A 157 0.70 13.89 -12.99
C VAL A 157 2.05 14.54 -13.26
N VAL A 158 2.84 14.68 -12.21
CA VAL A 158 4.18 15.28 -12.27
C VAL A 158 5.20 14.19 -11.96
N GLU A 159 6.10 13.94 -12.91
CA GLU A 159 7.26 13.09 -12.67
C GLU A 159 8.20 13.75 -11.67
N ARG A 160 8.51 13.04 -10.57
CA ARG A 160 9.23 13.59 -9.41
C ARG A 160 10.64 13.04 -9.22
N HIS A 161 11.08 12.12 -10.07
CA HIS A 161 12.40 11.48 -9.96
C HIS A 161 13.40 11.96 -11.03
N ALA A 162 13.07 13.03 -11.78
CA ALA A 162 13.82 13.45 -12.96
C ALA A 162 14.95 14.45 -12.63
N SER A 163 16.10 13.93 -12.19
CA SER A 163 17.41 14.58 -12.38
C SER A 163 18.18 14.08 -13.61
N SER A 164 17.57 13.29 -14.50
CA SER A 164 18.17 12.93 -15.79
C SER A 164 17.12 12.73 -16.90
N SER A 165 17.25 13.52 -17.97
CA SER A 165 16.59 13.40 -19.29
C SER A 165 15.27 14.19 -19.51
N PRO A 166 15.06 14.76 -20.72
CA PRO A 166 14.14 15.88 -20.94
C PRO A 166 12.67 15.44 -21.00
N THR A 167 11.83 16.29 -20.42
CA THR A 167 10.36 16.22 -20.35
C THR A 167 9.70 15.73 -21.63
N ARG A 168 9.11 14.52 -21.59
CA ARG A 168 8.13 14.08 -22.58
C ARG A 168 6.75 14.63 -22.20
N ARG A 169 6.29 15.66 -22.92
CA ARG A 169 4.93 16.21 -22.77
C ARG A 169 3.94 15.20 -23.36
N GLY A 170 3.23 14.47 -22.51
CA GLY A 170 2.06 13.69 -22.89
C GLY A 170 0.80 14.52 -22.73
N THR A 171 0.18 14.91 -23.84
CA THR A 171 -1.22 15.36 -23.86
C THR A 171 -2.11 14.12 -23.96
N SER A 172 -2.97 13.90 -22.99
CA SER A 172 -4.10 12.96 -23.06
C SER A 172 -5.38 13.74 -22.88
#